data_AF-A0A948RE48-F1
#
_entry.id   AF-A0A948RE48-F1
#
_cell.length_a   1.000
_cell.length_b   1.000
_cell.length_c   1.000
_cell.angle_alpha   90.00
_cell.angle_beta   90.00
_cell.angle_gamma   90.00
#
_symmetry.space_group_name_H-M   'P 1'
#
loop_
_entity.id
_entity.type
_entity.pdbx_description
1 polymer ?
#
loop_
_entity_poly.entity_id
_entity_poly.type
_entity_poly.pdbx_seq_one_letter_code
_entity_poly.pdbx_strand_id
1 'polypeptide(L)' 'MVANKEALLQAMEAYFQADTRRINHARRVTEYAEELLSREGGDYLVVIGAAVLHDIGIRQAEKKYGSTAGKYQE' A
#
# COMPACT_ATOMS: atom_id res chain seq x y z
N MET A 1 10.82 -6.63 -15.41
CA MET A 1 9.91 -7.28 -14.46
C MET A 1 8.54 -6.71 -14.69
N VAL A 2 7.55 -7.55 -15.04
CA VAL A 2 6.16 -7.09 -15.12
C VAL A 2 5.70 -6.86 -13.69
N ALA A 3 5.24 -5.65 -13.36
CA ALA A 3 4.73 -5.37 -12.02
C ALA A 3 3.48 -6.22 -11.78
N ASN A 4 3.60 -7.17 -10.86
CA ASN A 4 2.48 -7.97 -10.35
C ASN A 4 2.34 -7.71 -8.84
N LYS A 5 1.22 -8.16 -8.25
CA LYS A 5 0.89 -7.96 -6.84
C LYS A 5 2.05 -8.32 -5.92
N GLU A 6 2.67 -9.48 -6.12
CA GLU A 6 3.80 -9.96 -5.32
C GLU A 6 5.00 -9.02 -5.37
N ALA A 7 5.38 -8.51 -6.55
CA ALA A 7 6.49 -7.58 -6.67
C ALA A 7 6.22 -6.26 -5.93
N LEU A 8 4.97 -5.77 -5.96
CA LEU A 8 4.57 -4.58 -5.22
C LEU A 8 4.57 -4.80 -3.71
N LEU A 9 4.06 -5.95 -3.23
CA LEU A 9 4.10 -6.31 -1.82
C LEU A 9 5.53 -6.42 -1.29
N GLN A 10 6.42 -7.07 -2.03
CA GLN A 10 7.83 -7.17 -1.67
C GLN A 10 8.51 -5.81 -1.59
N ALA A 11 8.22 -4.91 -2.53
CA ALA A 11 8.74 -3.55 -2.52
C ALA A 11 8.20 -2.73 -1.33
N MET A 12 6.91 -2.86 -1.02
CA MET A 12 6.25 -2.23 0.14
C MET A 12 6.86 -2.73 1.46
N GLU A 13 7.09 -4.03 1.59
CA GLU A 13 7.73 -4.64 2.77
C GLU A 13 9.17 -4.16 2.92
N ALA A 14 9.94 -4.13 1.83
CA ALA A 14 11.31 -3.62 1.85
C ALA A 14 11.35 -2.12 2.23
N TYR A 15 10.34 -1.34 1.82
CA TYR A 15 10.24 0.07 2.17
C TYR A 15 9.94 0.28 3.65
N PHE A 16 8.98 -0.47 4.22
CA PHE A 16 8.60 -0.34 5.64
C PHE A 16 9.54 -1.06 6.60
N GLN A 17 10.39 -1.97 6.12
CA GLN A 17 11.43 -2.67 6.87
C GLN A 17 10.84 -3.40 8.10
N ALA A 18 11.25 -3.02 9.32
CA ALA A 18 10.79 -3.66 10.55
C ALA A 18 9.42 -3.16 11.04
N ASP A 19 8.75 -2.26 10.31
CA ASP A 19 7.44 -1.73 10.67
C ASP A 19 6.32 -2.73 10.32
N THR A 20 6.24 -3.79 11.13
CA THR A 20 5.26 -4.88 10.96
C THR A 20 3.82 -4.37 11.03
N ARG A 21 3.55 -3.28 11.76
CA ARG A 21 2.22 -2.70 11.87
C ARG A 21 1.77 -2.13 10.52
N ARG A 22 2.60 -1.32 9.86
CA ARG A 22 2.26 -0.74 8.55
C ARG A 22 2.25 -1.79 7.44
N ILE A 23 3.15 -2.77 7.49
CA ILE A 23 3.15 -3.91 6.57
C ILE A 23 1.84 -4.71 6.67
N ASN A 24 1.43 -5.09 7.88
CA ASN A 24 0.21 -5.86 8.08
C ASN A 24 -1.06 -5.05 7.73
N HIS A 25 -1.02 -3.73 7.91
CA HIS A 25 -2.10 -2.85 7.45
C HIS A 25 -2.22 -2.86 5.92
N ALA A 26 -1.13 -2.62 5.19
CA ALA A 26 -1.14 -2.64 3.73
C ALA A 26 -1.55 -4.00 3.16
N ARG A 27 -1.11 -5.12 3.77
CA ARG A 27 -1.54 -6.48 3.38
C ARG A 27 -3.05 -6.67 3.52
N ARG A 28 -3.63 -6.32 4.67
CA ARG A 28 -5.09 -6.43 4.90
C ARG A 28 -5.89 -5.55 3.94
N VAL A 29 -5.44 -4.32 3.69
CA VAL A 29 -6.10 -3.44 2.71
C VAL A 29 -6.06 -4.04 1.32
N THR A 30 -4.93 -4.64 0.92
CA THR A 30 -4.78 -5.33 -0.36
C THR A 30 -5.71 -6.54 -0.47
N GLU A 31 -5.83 -7.34 0.60
CA GLU A 31 -6.75 -8.49 0.66
C GLU A 31 -8.21 -8.05 0.49
N TYR A 32 -8.65 -7.03 1.24
CA TYR A 32 -10.01 -6.48 1.09
C TYR A 32 -10.25 -5.87 -0.29
N ALA A 33 -9.27 -5.17 -0.86
CA ALA A 33 -9.38 -4.61 -2.20
C ALA A 33 -9.53 -5.70 -3.28
N GLU A 34 -8.81 -6.82 -3.13
CA GLU A 34 -8.93 -7.97 -4.03
C GLU A 34 -10.30 -8.66 -3.90
N GLU A 35 -10.81 -8.81 -2.68
CA GLU A 35 -12.17 -9.33 -2.44
C GLU A 35 -13.24 -8.42 -3.07
N LEU A 36 -13.14 -7.11 -2.89
CA LEU A 36 -14.08 -6.14 -3.47
C LEU A 36 -13.99 -6.11 -4.99
N LEU A 37 -12.78 -6.11 -5.55
CA LEU A 37 -12.55 -6.14 -7.00
C LEU A 37 -13.21 -7.37 -7.64
N SER A 38 -13.19 -8.52 -6.97
CA SER A 38 -13.86 -9.74 -7.48
C SER A 38 -15.38 -9.60 -7.60
N ARG A 39 -16.00 -8.69 -6.82
CA ARG A 39 -17.45 -8.47 -6.77
C ARG A 39 -17.88 -7.29 -7.62
N GLU A 40 -17.09 -6.22 -7.62
CA GLU A 40 -17.44 -4.94 -8.25
C GLU A 40 -16.80 -4.77 -9.64
N GLY A 41 -15.76 -5.54 -9.94
CA GLY A 41 -14.96 -5.39 -11.16
C GLY A 41 -14.06 -4.15 -11.12
N GLY A 42 -13.17 -4.04 -12.11
CA GLY A 42 -12.19 -2.97 -12.20
C GLY A 42 -10.88 -3.43 -12.83
N ASP A 43 -9.96 -2.50 -13.06
CA ASP A 43 -8.61 -2.85 -13.49
C ASP A 43 -7.82 -3.40 -12.31
N TYR A 44 -7.41 -4.66 -12.40
CA TYR A 44 -6.71 -5.36 -11.33
C TYR A 44 -5.41 -4.66 -10.91
N LEU A 45 -4.60 -4.21 -11.86
CA LEU A 45 -3.32 -3.59 -11.55
C LEU A 45 -3.50 -2.20 -10.93
N VAL A 46 -4.51 -1.45 -11.35
CA VAL A 46 -4.83 -0.15 -10.76
C VAL A 46 -5.32 -0.31 -9.33
N VAL A 47 -6.31 -1.18 -9.08
CA VAL A 47 -6.90 -1.34 -7.74
C VAL A 47 -5.89 -1.93 -6.76
N ILE A 48 -5.19 -3.00 -7.15
CA ILE A 48 -4.20 -3.63 -6.29
C ILE A 48 -2.97 -2.74 -6.10
N GLY A 49 -2.54 -2.04 -7.15
CA GLY A 49 -1.45 -1.06 -7.04
C GLY A 49 -1.76 0.06 -6.06
N ALA A 50 -2.97 0.63 -6.15
CA ALA A 50 -3.44 1.66 -5.22
C ALA A 50 -3.52 1.12 -3.79
N ALA A 51 -4.09 -0.07 -3.58
CA ALA A 51 -4.24 -0.67 -2.26
C ALA A 51 -2.88 -0.93 -1.56
N VAL A 52 -1.92 -1.52 -2.29
CA VAL A 52 -0.58 -1.81 -1.76
C VAL A 52 0.18 -0.52 -1.41
N LEU A 53 0.00 0.54 -2.20
CA LEU A 53 0.79 1.77 -2.10
C LEU A 53 0.09 2.92 -1.34
N HIS A 54 -1.17 2.78 -0.93
CA HIS A 54 -1.96 3.91 -0.41
C HIS A 54 -1.27 4.68 0.73
N ASP A 55 -0.60 3.96 1.64
CA ASP A 55 0.08 4.53 2.81
C ASP A 55 1.60 4.71 2.63
N ILE A 56 2.14 4.52 1.42
CA ILE A 56 3.60 4.54 1.18
C ILE A 56 4.23 5.90 1.53
N GLY A 57 3.44 6.98 1.48
CA GLY A 57 3.87 8.33 1.81
C GLY A 57 4.18 8.57 3.29
N ILE A 58 3.75 7.71 4.21
CA ILE A 58 3.88 7.93 5.67
C ILE A 58 5.30 8.30 6.10
N ARG A 59 6.33 7.59 5.61
CA ARG A 59 7.72 7.86 6.01
C ARG A 59 8.18 9.25 5.54
N GLN A 60 7.76 9.69 4.36
CA GLN A 60 8.10 11.02 3.86
C GLN A 60 7.31 12.12 4.57
N ALA A 61 6.04 11.87 4.87
CA ALA A 61 5.21 12.77 5.67
C ALA A 61 5.82 13.03 7.05
N GLU A 62 6.24 11.96 7.73
CA GLU A 62 6.90 12.03 9.03
C GLU A 62 8.24 12.77 8.94
N LYS A 63 9.07 12.46 7.93
CA LYS A 63 10.36 13.13 7.72
C LYS A 63 10.22 14.63 7.43
N LYS A 64 9.22 15.03 6.63
CA LYS A 64 9.07 16.41 6.16
C LYS A 64 8.28 17.29 7.12
N TYR A 65 7.27 16.73 7.77
CA TYR A 65 6.30 17.49 8.57
C TYR A 65 6.23 17.05 10.04
N GLY A 66 6.97 16.01 10.44
CA GLY A 66 6.87 15.43 11.78
C GLY A 66 5.49 14.82 12.06
N SER A 67 4.74 14.46 11.01
CA SER A 67 3.34 14.05 11.14
C SER A 67 3.01 12.91 10.18
N THR A 68 2.26 11.94 10.67
CA THR A 68 1.67 10.84 9.88
C THR A 68 0.20 11.12 9.55
N ALA A 69 -0.23 12.38 9.42
CA ALA A 69 -1.61 12.68 9.03
C ALA A 69 -1.81 12.41 7.53
N GLY A 70 -2.94 11.80 7.15
CA GLY A 70 -3.22 11.40 5.75
C GLY A 70 -3.01 12.50 4.72
N LYS A 71 -3.38 13.75 5.05
CA LYS A 71 -3.17 14.94 4.19
C LYS A 71 -1.72 15.22 3.79
N TYR A 72 -0.75 14.58 4.42
CA TYR A 72 0.68 14.72 4.13
C TYR A 72 1.27 13.50 3.44
N GLN A 73 0.51 12.41 3.32
CA GLN A 73 0.93 11.12 2.78
C GLN A 73 0.51 10.92 1.32
N GLU A 74 -0.65 11.48 0.95
CA GLU A 74 -1.21 11.45 -0.40
C GLU A 74 -0.57 12.50 -1.34
#